data_AF-A0A6N7KYP1-F1
#
_entry.id   AF-A0A6N7KYP1-F1
#
_cell.length_a   1.000
_cell.length_b   1.000
_cell.length_c   1.000
_cell.angle_alpha   90.00
_cell.angle_beta   90.00
_cell.angle_gamma   90.00
#
_symmetry.space_group_name_H-M   'P 1'
#
loop_
_entity.id
_entity.type
_entity.pdbx_description
1 polymer ?
#
loop_
_entity_poly.entity_id
_entity_poly.type
_entity_poly.pdbx_seq_one_letter_code
_entity_poly.pdbx_strand_id
1 'polypeptide(L)' 'MYEMWAEHDPAVSPPAVVWHVVAKDDATASLCGRFLEPSQRVVPPTDGTGPALPDRYCDPCLVTVREAMAATDG' A
#
# COMPACT_ATOMS: atom_id res chain seq x y z
N MET A 1 2.90 6.62 -7.86
CA MET A 1 2.76 6.28 -9.30
C MET A 1 1.37 5.67 -9.51
N TYR A 2 0.73 5.83 -10.67
CA TYR A 2 -0.57 5.21 -10.97
C TYR A 2 -0.41 4.14 -12.05
N GLU A 3 -1.19 3.08 -11.97
CA GLU A 3 -1.33 2.07 -13.01
C GLU A 3 -2.78 2.01 -13.50
N MET A 4 -2.97 1.63 -14.77
CA MET A 4 -4.29 1.44 -15.34
C MET A 4 -4.58 -0.04 -15.47
N TRP A 5 -5.72 -0.45 -14.92
CA TRP A 5 -6.22 -1.82 -14.99
C TRP A 5 -7.55 -1.86 -15.74
N ALA A 6 -7.75 -2.88 -16.57
CA ALA A 6 -8.98 -3.06 -17.31
C ALA A 6 -9.67 -4.33 -16.83
N GLU A 7 -10.94 -4.22 -16.44
CA GLU A 7 -11.78 -5.36 -16.05
C GLU A 7 -13.06 -5.37 -16.91
N HIS A 8 -13.56 -6.56 -17.22
CA HIS A 8 -14.87 -6.71 -17.85
C HIS A 8 -15.95 -6.72 -16.76
N ASP A 9 -16.92 -5.81 -16.86
CA ASP A 9 -18.07 -5.82 -15.96
C ASP A 9 -19.11 -6.86 -16.43
N PRO A 10 -19.29 -7.98 -15.71
CA PRO A 10 -20.23 -9.02 -16.10
C PRO A 10 -21.69 -8.62 -15.84
N ALA A 11 -21.95 -7.52 -15.11
CA ALA A 11 -23.30 -7.04 -14.80
C ALA A 11 -23.96 -6.31 -15.99
N VAL A 12 -23.22 -6.03 -17.06
CA VAL A 12 -23.69 -5.31 -18.25
C VAL A 12 -23.65 -6.23 -19.48
N SER A 13 -24.66 -6.15 -20.37
CA SER A 13 -24.70 -6.93 -21.62
C SER A 13 -24.85 -6.02 -22.85
N PRO A 14 -23.90 -6.06 -23.82
CA PRO A 14 -22.66 -6.85 -23.79
C PRO A 14 -21.69 -6.38 -22.69
N PRO A 15 -20.74 -7.23 -22.22
CA PRO A 15 -19.80 -6.87 -21.18
C PRO A 15 -19.01 -5.61 -21.54
N ALA A 16 -19.17 -4.57 -20.72
CA ALA A 16 -18.41 -3.34 -20.88
C ALA A 16 -17.00 -3.52 -20.31
N VAL A 17 -16.01 -2.82 -20.88
CA VAL A 17 -14.67 -2.72 -20.30
C VAL A 17 -14.66 -1.49 -19.38
N VAL A 18 -14.32 -1.71 -18.11
CA VAL A 18 -14.14 -0.66 -17.12
C VAL A 18 -12.64 -0.46 -16.87
N TRP A 19 -12.20 0.80 -16.91
CA TRP A 19 -10.82 1.18 -16.66
C TRP A 19 -10.68 1.73 -15.24
N HIS A 20 -9.82 1.11 -14.45
CA HIS A 20 -9.50 1.49 -13.08
C HIS A 20 -8.15 2.20 -13.04
N VAL A 21 -8.11 3.39 -12.44
CA VAL A 21 -6.85 4.06 -12.10
C VAL A 21 -6.49 3.64 -10.68
N VAL A 22 -5.46 2.81 -10.55
CA VAL A 22 -5.01 2.27 -9.26
C VAL A 22 -3.74 3.00 -8.84
N ALA A 23 -3.70 3.48 -7.60
CA ALA A 23 -2.47 4.03 -7.05
C ALA A 23 -1.52 2.86 -6.74
N LYS A 24 -0.39 2.78 -7.45
CA LYS A 24 0.64 1.76 -7.24
C LYS A 24 1.19 1.78 -5.81
N ASP A 25 1.19 2.96 -5.20
CA ASP A 25 1.74 3.20 -3.87
C ASP A 25 0.65 3.51 -2.84
N ASP A 26 -0.51 2.86 -2.95
CA ASP A 26 -1.62 3.10 -2.03
C ASP A 26 -1.17 2.93 -0.57
N ALA A 27 -1.17 4.05 0.16
CA ALA A 27 -0.75 4.12 1.55
C ALA A 27 -1.83 3.68 2.52
N THR A 28 -2.98 3.22 2.01
CA THR A 28 -4.13 2.88 2.84
C THR A 28 -3.98 1.55 3.56
N ALA A 29 -3.11 0.65 3.10
CA ALA A 29 -2.90 -0.66 3.70
C ALA A 29 -1.45 -0.87 4.18
N SER A 30 -1.30 -1.61 5.28
CA SER A 30 -0.03 -2.09 5.79
C SER A 30 0.46 -3.31 5.00
N LEU A 31 1.73 -3.67 5.17
CA LEU A 31 2.33 -4.86 4.56
C LEU A 31 1.64 -6.18 4.95
N CYS A 32 0.94 -6.22 6.08
CA CYS A 32 0.15 -7.38 6.49
C CYS A 32 -1.31 -7.35 5.99
N GLY A 33 -1.66 -6.38 5.13
CA GLY A 33 -2.99 -6.24 4.52
C GLY A 33 -4.04 -5.56 5.40
N ARG A 34 -3.65 -5.01 6.56
CA ARG A 34 -4.57 -4.23 7.40
C ARG A 34 -4.68 -2.80 6.90
N PHE A 35 -5.89 -2.24 6.88
CA PHE A 35 -6.06 -0.82 6.63
C PHE A 35 -5.43 0.03 7.74
N LEU A 36 -4.74 1.09 7.34
CA LEU A 36 -4.13 2.09 8.20
C LEU A 36 -5.07 3.27 8.36
N GLU A 37 -5.19 3.75 9.61
CA GLU A 37 -5.87 5.00 9.92
C GLU A 37 -5.19 6.16 9.19
N PRO A 38 -5.91 7.23 8.80
CA PRO A 38 -5.33 8.35 8.06
C PRO A 38 -4.06 8.94 8.70
N SER A 39 -3.98 8.94 10.04
CA SER A 39 -2.83 9.41 10.82
C SER A 39 -1.59 8.50 10.71
N GLN A 40 -1.78 7.22 10.36
CA GLN A 40 -0.73 6.23 10.20
C GLN A 40 -0.26 6.10 8.74
N ARG A 41 -1.00 6.70 7.79
CA ARG A 41 -0.66 6.63 6.37
C ARG A 41 0.55 7.50 6.08
N VAL A 42 1.62 6.89 5.60
CA VAL A 42 2.80 7.64 5.14
C VAL A 42 2.57 8.09 3.70
N VAL A 43 2.59 9.41 3.50
CA VAL A 43 2.53 10.00 2.15
C VAL A 43 3.88 9.79 1.47
N PRO A 44 3.93 9.14 0.28
CA PRO A 44 5.15 9.04 -0.51
C PRO A 44 5.74 10.43 -0.78
N PRO A 45 7.07 10.61 -0.72
CA PRO A 45 7.67 11.83 -1.28
C PRO A 45 7.36 11.90 -2.79
N THR A 46 6.82 13.03 -3.24
CA THR A 46 6.34 13.24 -4.62
C THR A 46 7.46 13.24 -5.66
N ASP A 47 8.71 13.47 -5.22
CA ASP A 47 9.80 13.83 -6.12
C ASP A 47 10.63 12.64 -6.60
N GLY A 48 10.21 11.39 -6.29
CA GLY A 48 10.83 10.16 -6.80
C GLY A 48 12.32 9.96 -6.45
N THR A 49 12.91 10.88 -5.69
CA THR A 49 14.34 10.99 -5.39
C THR A 49 14.63 10.64 -3.91
N GLY A 50 13.63 10.21 -3.15
CA GLY A 50 13.78 9.77 -1.77
C GLY A 50 14.16 8.30 -1.65
N PRO A 51 14.69 7.85 -0.49
CA PRO A 51 14.86 6.42 -0.21
C PRO A 51 13.53 5.68 -0.41
N ALA A 52 13.61 4.36 -0.63
CA ALA A 52 12.45 3.48 -0.75
C ALA A 52 11.37 3.87 0.28
N LEU A 53 10.11 3.89 -0.16
CA LEU A 53 8.94 4.14 0.68
C LEU A 53 9.12 3.47 2.05
N PRO A 54 8.96 4.19 3.17
CA PRO A 54 9.10 3.56 4.46
C PRO A 54 8.11 2.40 4.57
N ASP A 55 8.59 1.26 5.04
CA ASP A 55 7.77 0.08 5.21
C ASP A 55 6.53 0.41 6.05
N ARG A 56 5.36 0.10 5.49
CA ARG A 56 4.07 0.45 6.08
C ARG A 56 3.62 -0.64 7.04
N TYR A 57 3.95 -0.48 8.32
CA TYR A 57 3.50 -1.39 9.38
C TYR A 57 2.27 -0.82 10.10
N CYS A 58 1.32 -1.69 10.49
CA CYS A 58 0.34 -1.35 11.51
C CYS A 58 0.98 -1.42 12.90
N ASP A 59 0.39 -0.79 13.92
CA ASP A 59 1.00 -0.71 15.27
C ASP A 59 1.46 -2.09 15.82
N PRO A 60 0.67 -3.18 15.72
CA PRO A 60 1.12 -4.48 16.21
C PRO A 60 2.33 -5.01 15.43
N CYS A 61 2.32 -4.92 14.10
CA CYS A 61 3.43 -5.39 13.28
C CYS A 61 4.69 -4.55 13.49
N LEU A 62 4.54 -3.25 13.72
CA LEU A 62 5.68 -2.36 13.99
C LEU A 62 6.40 -2.77 15.27
N VAL A 63 5.66 -3.15 16.32
CA VAL A 63 6.24 -3.64 17.57
C VAL A 63 7.02 -4.94 17.31
N THR A 64 6.39 -5.92 16.64
CA THR A 64 7.05 -7.21 16.34
C THR A 64 8.32 -7.05 15.51
N VAL A 65 8.31 -6.16 14.51
CA VAL A 65 9.50 -5.89 13.69
C VAL A 65 10.60 -5.24 14.53
N ARG A 66 10.28 -4.28 15.38
CA ARG A 66 11.26 -3.64 16.28
C ARG A 66 11.91 -4.64 17.23
N GLU A 67 11.12 -5.55 17.80
CA GLU A 67 11.62 -6.62 18.68
C GLU A 67 12.56 -7.58 17.93
N ALA A 68 12.17 -8.02 16.73
CA ALA A 68 12.99 -8.90 15.90
C ALA A 68 14.32 -8.23 15.49
N MET A 69 14.30 -6.96 15.11
CA MET A 69 15.50 -6.19 14.75
C MET A 69 16.43 -6.07 15.97
N ALA A 70 15.90 -5.70 17.14
CA ALA A 70 16.69 -5.59 18.36
C ALA A 70 17.32 -6.92 18.80
N ALA A 71 16.65 -8.05 18.55
CA ALA A 71 17.17 -9.38 18.83
C ALA A 71 18.27 -9.84 17.85
N THR A 72 18.39 -9.18 16.69
CA THR A 72 19.40 -9.51 15.66
C THR A 72 20.71 -8.74 15.86
N ASP A 73 20.65 -7.61 16.57
CA ASP A 73 21.80 -6.75 16.88
C ASP A 73 22.54 -7.13 18.19
N GLY A 74 22.08 -8.16 18.92
CA GLY A 74 22.67 -8.64 20.18
C GLY A 74 23.19 -10.05 20.10
#